data_AF-A0A3B9EZ79-F1
#
_entry.id   AF-A0A3B9EZ79-F1
#
_cell.length_a   1.000
_cell.length_b   1.000
_cell.length_c   1.000
_cell.angle_alpha   90.00
_cell.angle_beta   90.00
_cell.angle_gamma   90.00
#
_symmetry.space_group_name_H-M   'P 1'
#
loop_
_entity.id
_entity.type
_entity.pdbx_description
1 polymer ?
#
loop_
_entity_poly.entity_id
_entity_poly.type
_entity_poly.pdbx_seq_one_letter_code
_entity_poly.pdbx_strand_id
1 'polypeptide(L)'
;MKKSLLFLPLGLLFFGCKKDLKESDKPAVQNLNIVTTPIAFDSSDIAPLTTQLTFSTSEAVYMEVSFLGKHGTDTDISYRFDTQDRDHELTVLGLYPDYLNTIALAMINSEGNIIDLDTVQVQTKSELPENLPEITIKTAQKTAMADGLTLISNYGKGMHVPFMIDHHGDIRWYLDYSGHPELNNLFYDCGIERLQNGNMYFGNNNSSHIYEVDMRGEIVNSWPLSGYFFHHNVQDKPNGNLLVTASKSGSLHDNGNGTIEDYVVELDRNGGGIIQEWDLKESLDEYRTVMRDELNESTIDWFHGNAVIYDARDNTIIVSGRTQGLVKLDYNNNVKWILGPHKAWGTDRAGNDLNQYLLTPLDASGNRITDVEVLDGNIPHADFEWNWFQHAPELMPNGHIILFDNGDRREWDNGGKYSRAVEFNIDEEAMTVQQIWSYGQNRGTETFSFIVSDVDYLPKENHVLFAPGCIRDNTSQGRNEGRVIEVDYDTQQVLFEAQFITPPGGFVALHRAERMTIYAD
;
A
#
# COMPACT_ATOMS: atom_id res chain seq x y z
N MET A 1 20.58 24.61 -14.62
CA MET A 1 19.55 25.37 -13.88
C MET A 1 18.20 24.99 -14.44
N LYS A 2 17.53 23.98 -13.85
CA LYS A 2 16.12 23.69 -14.13
C LYS A 2 15.31 24.84 -13.53
N LYS A 3 14.65 25.64 -14.35
CA LYS A 3 13.66 26.62 -13.86
C LYS A 3 12.45 25.79 -13.42
N SER A 4 12.15 25.78 -12.13
CA SER A 4 10.82 25.37 -11.65
C SER A 4 9.81 26.32 -12.27
N LEU A 5 9.01 25.83 -13.23
CA LEU A 5 7.81 26.54 -13.66
C LEU A 5 6.78 26.42 -12.53
N LEU A 6 6.20 27.57 -12.16
CA LEU A 6 5.04 27.60 -11.28
C LEU A 6 3.87 26.91 -12.00
N PHE A 7 3.37 25.81 -11.44
CA PHE A 7 2.11 25.19 -11.86
C PHE A 7 0.97 26.18 -11.57
N LEU A 8 0.28 26.64 -12.61
CA LEU A 8 -1.00 27.33 -12.45
C LEU A 8 -2.10 26.29 -12.72
N PRO A 9 -2.93 25.91 -11.75
CA PRO A 9 -4.03 25.00 -12.03
C PRO A 9 -4.98 25.65 -13.04
N LEU A 10 -5.27 24.94 -14.13
CA LEU A 10 -6.17 25.37 -15.20
C LEU A 10 -7.54 25.84 -14.68
N GLY A 11 -7.99 25.30 -13.54
CA GLY A 11 -9.22 25.72 -12.84
C GLY A 11 -9.32 27.22 -12.55
N LEU A 12 -8.19 27.91 -12.35
CA LEU A 12 -8.16 29.37 -12.19
C LEU A 12 -8.49 30.13 -13.48
N LEU A 13 -8.27 29.54 -14.65
CA LEU A 13 -8.56 30.18 -15.94
C LEU A 13 -10.04 30.11 -16.30
N PHE A 14 -10.77 29.08 -15.83
CA PHE A 14 -12.17 28.85 -16.21
C PHE A 14 -13.22 29.37 -15.22
N PHE A 15 -12.88 29.59 -13.94
CA PHE A 15 -13.81 30.15 -12.95
C PHE A 15 -13.35 31.49 -12.35
N GLY A 16 -13.26 32.51 -13.20
CA GLY A 16 -13.15 33.90 -12.77
C GLY A 16 -14.51 34.46 -12.32
N CYS A 17 -14.88 34.26 -11.05
CA CYS A 17 -16.01 34.96 -10.44
C CYS A 17 -15.63 36.44 -10.20
N LYS A 18 -16.34 37.35 -10.87
CA LYS A 18 -16.34 38.82 -10.80
C LYS A 18 -15.57 39.47 -9.62
N LYS A 19 -14.31 39.79 -9.86
CA LYS A 19 -13.64 41.02 -9.37
C LYS A 19 -12.50 41.35 -10.32
N ASP A 20 -12.41 42.62 -10.70
CA ASP A 20 -11.57 43.15 -11.79
C ASP A 20 -10.10 42.76 -11.65
N LEU A 21 -9.69 41.67 -12.30
CA LEU A 21 -8.30 41.44 -12.71
C LEU A 21 -8.10 42.18 -14.04
N LYS A 22 -7.06 43.00 -14.11
CA LYS A 22 -6.68 43.67 -15.37
C LYS A 22 -6.43 42.61 -16.44
N GLU A 23 -7.01 42.82 -17.60
CA GLU A 23 -6.97 41.95 -18.79
C GLU A 23 -5.53 41.69 -19.32
N SER A 24 -4.53 42.40 -18.80
CA SER A 24 -3.13 42.35 -19.24
C SER A 24 -2.26 41.23 -18.63
N ASP A 25 -2.75 40.51 -17.62
CA ASP A 25 -1.94 39.51 -16.88
C ASP A 25 -2.39 38.06 -17.12
N LYS A 26 -3.34 37.83 -18.05
CA LYS A 26 -3.69 36.47 -18.50
C LYS A 26 -2.78 36.09 -19.69
N PRO A 27 -2.18 34.89 -19.72
CA PRO A 27 -1.57 34.39 -20.94
C PRO A 27 -2.59 34.50 -22.07
N ALA A 28 -2.20 35.10 -23.19
CA ALA A 28 -3.08 35.22 -24.34
C ALA A 28 -3.30 33.84 -24.95
N VAL A 29 -4.41 33.18 -24.58
CA VAL A 29 -4.86 31.96 -25.25
C VAL A 29 -5.32 32.35 -26.65
N GLN A 30 -4.60 31.93 -27.68
CA GLN A 30 -5.10 32.01 -29.04
C GLN A 30 -5.97 30.78 -29.25
N ASN A 31 -7.30 30.87 -29.10
CA ASN A 31 -8.16 29.72 -29.44
C ASN A 31 -8.01 29.43 -30.94
N LEU A 32 -7.18 28.45 -31.28
CA LEU A 32 -6.75 28.17 -32.63
C LEU A 32 -7.53 26.99 -33.25
N ASN A 33 -8.42 26.34 -32.48
CA ASN A 33 -9.13 25.11 -32.86
C ASN A 33 -8.15 24.10 -33.46
N ILE A 34 -7.12 23.75 -32.68
CA ILE A 34 -5.98 22.95 -33.12
C ILE A 34 -6.37 21.48 -33.35
N VAL A 35 -7.48 21.02 -32.78
CA VAL A 35 -8.01 19.66 -32.94
C VAL A 35 -8.53 19.46 -34.37
N THR A 36 -7.87 18.58 -35.13
CA THR A 36 -8.18 18.32 -36.54
C THR A 36 -8.96 17.02 -36.78
N THR A 37 -9.06 16.16 -35.76
CA THR A 37 -9.83 14.90 -35.79
C THR A 37 -10.76 14.81 -34.57
N PRO A 38 -11.97 14.22 -34.70
CA PRO A 38 -12.88 14.05 -33.56
C PRO A 38 -12.26 13.19 -32.47
N ILE A 39 -12.55 13.55 -31.22
CA ILE A 39 -12.10 12.79 -30.04
C ILE A 39 -12.88 11.48 -29.96
N ALA A 40 -12.16 10.37 -29.96
CA ALA A 40 -12.71 9.05 -29.68
C ALA A 40 -12.46 8.66 -28.22
N PHE A 41 -13.37 7.88 -27.64
CA PHE A 41 -13.28 7.36 -26.28
C PHE A 41 -13.28 5.84 -26.31
N ASP A 42 -12.35 5.23 -25.57
CA ASP A 42 -12.42 3.84 -25.19
C ASP A 42 -12.50 3.73 -23.66
N SER A 43 -13.58 3.13 -23.15
CA SER A 43 -13.79 2.92 -21.72
C SER A 43 -13.42 1.50 -21.36
N SER A 44 -12.55 1.33 -20.36
CA SER A 44 -12.22 0.00 -19.84
C SER A 44 -13.43 -0.55 -19.07
N ASP A 45 -13.85 -1.78 -19.38
CA ASP A 45 -14.82 -2.51 -18.56
C ASP A 45 -14.22 -2.91 -17.20
N ILE A 46 -12.89 -3.05 -17.15
CA ILE A 46 -12.12 -3.42 -15.95
C ILE A 46 -11.88 -2.19 -15.07
N ALA A 47 -11.57 -1.04 -15.67
CA ALA A 47 -11.36 0.24 -14.96
C ALA A 47 -12.35 1.31 -15.45
N PRO A 48 -13.64 1.26 -15.06
CA PRO A 48 -14.70 2.09 -15.64
C PRO A 48 -14.58 3.59 -15.37
N LEU A 49 -13.69 3.99 -14.45
CA LEU A 49 -13.39 5.40 -14.13
C LEU A 49 -12.16 5.92 -14.86
N THR A 50 -11.84 5.29 -16.00
CA THR A 50 -10.77 5.69 -16.90
C THR A 50 -11.32 5.81 -18.32
N THR A 51 -10.66 6.59 -19.16
CA THR A 51 -10.95 6.62 -20.59
C THR A 51 -9.69 6.92 -21.38
N GLN A 52 -9.61 6.43 -22.61
CA GLN A 52 -8.58 6.83 -23.55
C GLN A 52 -9.12 7.89 -24.50
N LEU A 53 -8.41 9.01 -24.64
CA LEU A 53 -8.70 10.05 -25.63
C LEU A 53 -7.74 9.93 -26.81
N THR A 54 -8.28 9.83 -28.02
CA THR A 54 -7.47 9.85 -29.25
C THR A 54 -7.87 11.01 -30.15
N PHE A 55 -6.90 11.86 -30.51
CA PHE A 55 -7.10 12.99 -31.43
C PHE A 55 -5.77 13.47 -32.02
N SER A 56 -5.84 14.32 -33.04
CA SER A 56 -4.67 14.89 -33.72
C SER A 56 -4.70 16.41 -33.74
N THR A 57 -3.53 17.02 -33.56
CA THR A 57 -3.31 18.47 -33.59
C THR A 57 -2.65 18.93 -34.90
N SER A 58 -2.89 20.18 -35.26
CA SER A 58 -2.30 20.77 -36.48
C SER A 58 -0.76 20.88 -36.38
N GLU A 59 -0.23 21.07 -35.17
CA GLU A 59 1.20 21.12 -34.86
C GLU A 59 1.54 20.26 -33.63
N ALA A 60 2.83 19.93 -33.45
CA ALA A 60 3.24 19.08 -32.34
C ALA A 60 3.17 19.84 -31.01
N VAL A 61 2.45 19.32 -30.03
CA VAL A 61 2.21 19.96 -28.73
C VAL A 61 2.43 18.98 -27.58
N TYR A 62 2.73 19.52 -26.41
CA TYR A 62 2.54 18.79 -25.16
C TYR A 62 1.07 18.89 -24.75
N MET A 63 0.57 17.86 -24.08
CA MET A 63 -0.79 17.84 -23.56
C MET A 63 -0.77 17.94 -22.04
N GLU A 64 -1.63 18.78 -21.48
CA GLU A 64 -2.02 18.72 -20.08
C GLU A 64 -3.51 18.44 -20.01
N VAL A 65 -3.89 17.44 -19.21
CA VAL A 65 -5.27 17.08 -18.93
C VAL A 65 -5.61 17.53 -17.52
N SER A 66 -6.72 18.23 -17.35
CA SER A 66 -7.25 18.60 -16.05
C SER A 66 -8.67 18.09 -15.93
N PHE A 67 -8.88 17.17 -15.00
CA PHE A 67 -10.20 16.73 -14.62
C PHE A 67 -10.80 17.73 -13.62
N LEU A 68 -11.98 18.28 -13.95
CA LEU A 68 -12.66 19.25 -13.10
C LEU A 68 -13.46 18.55 -12.00
N GLY A 69 -13.08 18.79 -10.75
CA GLY A 69 -13.61 18.14 -9.56
C GLY A 69 -15.06 18.51 -9.26
N LYS A 70 -15.83 17.53 -8.76
CA LYS A 70 -17.25 17.69 -8.41
C LYS A 70 -17.45 18.63 -7.22
N HIS A 71 -16.42 18.77 -6.38
CA HIS A 71 -16.44 19.63 -5.20
C HIS A 71 -15.71 20.96 -5.38
N GLY A 72 -15.27 21.26 -6.61
CA GLY A 72 -14.50 22.45 -6.93
C GLY A 72 -13.03 22.15 -7.22
N THR A 73 -12.23 23.22 -7.34
CA THR A 73 -10.84 23.14 -7.82
C THR A 73 -9.88 22.42 -6.86
N ASP A 74 -10.29 22.21 -5.62
CA ASP A 74 -9.61 21.40 -4.61
C ASP A 74 -9.67 19.90 -4.88
N THR A 75 -10.60 19.46 -5.74
CA THR A 75 -10.73 18.07 -6.21
C THR A 75 -10.35 17.88 -7.68
N ASP A 76 -9.79 18.92 -8.31
CA ASP A 76 -9.22 18.84 -9.65
C ASP A 76 -7.99 17.91 -9.64
N ILE A 77 -7.86 17.10 -10.70
CA ILE A 77 -6.66 16.28 -10.94
C ILE A 77 -6.08 16.74 -12.26
N SER A 78 -4.82 17.19 -12.26
CA SER A 78 -4.13 17.62 -13.48
C SER A 78 -2.88 16.80 -13.72
N TYR A 79 -2.62 16.47 -14.98
CA TYR A 79 -1.42 15.76 -15.40
C TYR A 79 -0.92 16.26 -16.75
N ARG A 80 0.39 16.49 -16.84
CA ARG A 80 1.05 16.91 -18.07
C ARG A 80 1.83 15.75 -18.64
N PHE A 81 1.55 15.43 -19.89
CA PHE A 81 2.28 14.44 -20.66
C PHE A 81 3.61 15.04 -21.17
N ASP A 82 4.69 14.29 -21.00
CA ASP A 82 6.05 14.72 -21.34
C ASP A 82 6.42 14.52 -22.82
N THR A 83 5.52 13.95 -23.61
CA THR A 83 5.73 13.73 -25.04
C THR A 83 5.11 14.87 -25.84
N GLN A 84 5.91 15.47 -26.73
CA GLN A 84 5.42 16.40 -27.75
C GLN A 84 5.10 15.62 -29.02
N ASP A 85 3.84 15.60 -29.42
CA ASP A 85 3.39 14.89 -30.63
C ASP A 85 2.27 15.64 -31.34
N ARG A 86 1.93 15.20 -32.55
CA ARG A 86 0.75 15.63 -33.31
C ARG A 86 -0.41 14.66 -33.15
N ASP A 87 -0.11 13.38 -32.97
CA ASP A 87 -1.11 12.35 -32.75
C ASP A 87 -1.06 11.96 -31.27
N HIS A 88 -2.18 12.13 -30.57
CA HIS A 88 -2.26 11.94 -29.13
C HIS A 88 -3.14 10.76 -28.79
N GLU A 89 -2.64 9.94 -27.87
CA GLU A 89 -3.38 8.88 -27.19
C GLU A 89 -3.17 9.09 -25.69
N LEU A 90 -4.17 9.67 -25.03
CA LEU A 90 -4.07 10.10 -23.63
C LEU A 90 -4.94 9.21 -22.75
N THR A 91 -4.32 8.53 -21.79
CA THR A 91 -5.06 7.84 -20.73
C THR A 91 -5.51 8.83 -19.67
N VAL A 92 -6.82 9.04 -19.58
CA VAL A 92 -7.46 9.87 -18.57
C VAL A 92 -7.89 9.00 -17.39
N LEU A 93 -7.46 9.38 -16.20
CA LEU A 93 -7.70 8.70 -14.94
C LEU A 93 -8.46 9.64 -13.98
N GLY A 94 -9.12 9.08 -12.98
CA GLY A 94 -9.67 9.90 -11.89
C GLY A 94 -11.12 10.36 -12.08
N LEU A 95 -11.87 9.74 -12.99
CA LEU A 95 -13.26 10.09 -13.27
C LEU A 95 -14.17 9.72 -12.09
N TYR A 96 -15.28 10.41 -11.90
CA TYR A 96 -16.31 10.00 -10.94
C TYR A 96 -17.27 8.97 -11.55
N PRO A 97 -17.83 8.05 -10.76
CA PRO A 97 -18.94 7.19 -11.16
C PRO A 97 -20.24 7.98 -11.30
N ASP A 98 -21.15 7.52 -12.16
CA ASP A 98 -22.46 8.13 -12.43
C ASP A 98 -22.42 9.65 -12.67
N TYR A 99 -21.41 10.12 -13.40
CA TYR A 99 -21.17 11.55 -13.55
C TYR A 99 -20.81 11.94 -14.97
N LEU A 100 -21.30 13.10 -15.39
CA LEU A 100 -20.87 13.75 -16.62
C LEU A 100 -19.56 14.49 -16.34
N ASN A 101 -18.48 13.72 -16.39
CA ASN A 101 -17.12 14.17 -16.14
C ASN A 101 -16.72 15.22 -17.18
N THR A 102 -16.10 16.32 -16.74
CA THR A 102 -15.55 17.34 -17.64
C THR A 102 -14.03 17.33 -17.56
N ILE A 103 -13.40 17.11 -18.70
CA ILE A 103 -11.95 17.04 -18.87
C ILE A 103 -11.54 18.27 -19.67
N ALA A 104 -10.75 19.14 -19.08
CA ALA A 104 -10.10 20.23 -19.79
C ALA A 104 -8.78 19.75 -20.40
N LEU A 105 -8.53 20.15 -21.65
CA LEU A 105 -7.33 19.86 -22.41
C LEU A 105 -6.58 21.17 -22.64
N ALA A 106 -5.30 21.22 -22.29
CA ALA A 106 -4.41 22.31 -22.66
C ALA A 106 -3.35 21.82 -23.63
N MET A 107 -3.29 22.47 -24.79
CA MET A 107 -2.27 22.24 -25.81
C MET A 107 -1.13 23.24 -25.57
N ILE A 108 0.06 22.72 -25.28
CA ILE A 108 1.21 23.51 -24.86
C ILE A 108 2.31 23.41 -25.92
N ASN A 109 2.79 24.54 -26.40
CA ASN A 109 3.85 24.58 -27.41
C ASN A 109 5.25 24.31 -26.82
N SER A 110 6.27 24.25 -27.68
CA SER A 110 7.66 23.98 -27.26
C SER A 110 8.26 25.06 -26.34
N GLU A 111 7.74 26.29 -26.36
CA GLU A 111 8.13 27.36 -25.46
C GLU A 111 7.43 27.27 -24.08
N GLY A 112 6.50 26.33 -23.90
CA GLY A 112 5.73 26.15 -22.67
C GLY A 112 4.50 27.04 -22.56
N ASN A 113 4.08 27.69 -23.65
CA ASN A 113 2.85 28.49 -23.66
C ASN A 113 1.65 27.61 -23.99
N ILE A 114 0.55 27.81 -23.27
CA ILE A 114 -0.75 27.28 -23.65
C ILE A 114 -1.20 28.00 -24.92
N ILE A 115 -1.30 27.25 -26.02
CA ILE A 115 -1.68 27.77 -27.34
C ILE A 115 -3.10 27.43 -27.73
N ASP A 116 -3.76 26.49 -27.05
CA ASP A 116 -5.19 26.23 -27.21
C ASP A 116 -5.75 25.54 -25.96
N LEU A 117 -7.07 25.65 -25.77
CA LEU A 117 -7.81 25.01 -24.69
C LEU A 117 -9.08 24.38 -25.24
N ASP A 118 -9.36 23.15 -24.84
CA ASP A 118 -10.61 22.46 -25.17
C ASP A 118 -11.20 21.78 -23.94
N THR A 119 -12.46 21.37 -24.03
CA THR A 119 -13.13 20.63 -22.99
C THR A 119 -13.90 19.46 -23.57
N VAL A 120 -13.85 18.34 -22.87
CA VAL A 120 -14.45 17.10 -23.28
C VAL A 120 -15.33 16.57 -22.16
N GLN A 121 -16.51 16.05 -22.50
CA GLN A 121 -17.42 15.47 -21.53
C GLN A 121 -17.53 13.96 -21.70
N VAL A 122 -17.44 13.23 -20.59
CA VAL A 122 -17.48 11.77 -20.55
C VAL A 122 -18.48 11.33 -19.51
N GLN A 123 -19.50 10.58 -19.91
CA GLN A 123 -20.43 9.96 -18.97
C GLN A 123 -19.88 8.59 -18.57
N THR A 124 -19.65 8.38 -17.28
CA THR A 124 -19.28 7.07 -16.71
C THR A 124 -20.52 6.25 -16.36
N LYS A 125 -20.32 4.93 -16.17
CA LYS A 125 -21.38 4.01 -15.73
C LYS A 125 -21.90 4.39 -14.34
N SER A 126 -23.16 4.10 -14.08
CA SER A 126 -23.84 4.48 -12.84
C SER A 126 -23.63 3.52 -11.67
N GLU A 127 -23.22 2.29 -11.94
CA GLU A 127 -23.18 1.21 -10.95
C GLU A 127 -21.75 0.97 -10.46
N LEU A 128 -21.55 1.13 -9.16
CA LEU A 128 -20.35 0.70 -8.46
C LEU A 128 -20.50 -0.78 -8.03
N PRO A 129 -19.39 -1.55 -7.93
CA PRO A 129 -19.44 -2.93 -7.47
C PRO A 129 -20.10 -3.09 -6.09
N GLU A 130 -20.97 -4.10 -5.93
CA GLU A 130 -21.71 -4.34 -4.69
C GLU A 130 -20.82 -4.72 -3.49
N ASN A 131 -19.58 -5.14 -3.74
CA ASN A 131 -18.62 -5.53 -2.71
C ASN A 131 -17.86 -4.36 -2.07
N LEU A 132 -18.04 -3.13 -2.57
CA LEU A 132 -17.38 -1.96 -2.01
C LEU A 132 -17.95 -1.60 -0.61
N PRO A 133 -17.10 -1.10 0.31
CA PRO A 133 -17.53 -0.69 1.63
C PRO A 133 -18.33 0.62 1.59
N GLU A 134 -19.13 0.85 2.63
CA GLU A 134 -19.65 2.19 2.93
C GLU A 134 -18.48 3.07 3.39
N ILE A 135 -18.31 4.24 2.76
CA ILE A 135 -17.21 5.17 3.04
C ILE A 135 -17.74 6.38 3.80
N THR A 136 -17.05 6.79 4.87
CA THR A 136 -17.36 8.01 5.62
C THR A 136 -16.08 8.76 5.97
N ILE A 137 -15.95 10.00 5.52
CA ILE A 137 -14.87 10.90 5.94
C ILE A 137 -15.20 11.51 7.29
N LYS A 138 -14.32 11.29 8.28
CA LYS A 138 -14.42 11.88 9.63
C LYS A 138 -13.64 13.20 9.71
N THR A 139 -12.46 13.22 9.09
CA THR A 139 -11.55 14.38 9.09
C THR A 139 -10.89 14.49 7.72
N ALA A 140 -10.79 15.71 7.19
CA ALA A 140 -10.00 16.02 6.00
C ALA A 140 -9.48 17.46 6.07
N GLN A 141 -8.24 17.64 6.50
CA GLN A 141 -7.56 18.93 6.54
C GLN A 141 -6.78 19.12 5.23
N LYS A 142 -7.48 19.46 4.13
CA LYS A 142 -6.91 19.44 2.77
C LYS A 142 -5.60 20.24 2.58
N THR A 143 -5.40 21.32 3.33
CA THR A 143 -4.17 22.14 3.24
C THR A 143 -3.00 21.59 4.05
N ALA A 144 -3.25 20.63 4.93
CA ALA A 144 -2.26 20.03 5.81
C ALA A 144 -1.99 18.56 5.46
N MET A 145 -3.01 17.77 5.10
CA MET A 145 -2.85 16.38 4.69
C MET A 145 -2.04 16.27 3.39
N ALA A 146 -1.39 15.12 3.20
CA ALA A 146 -0.64 14.79 2.00
C ALA A 146 -1.53 14.82 0.76
N ASP A 147 -0.98 15.27 -0.35
CA ASP A 147 -1.69 15.31 -1.63
C ASP A 147 -1.89 13.91 -2.22
N GLY A 148 -2.79 13.83 -3.21
CA GLY A 148 -3.11 12.59 -3.91
C GLY A 148 -4.44 11.96 -3.47
N LEU A 149 -4.59 10.70 -3.83
CA LEU A 149 -5.70 9.82 -3.51
C LEU A 149 -5.25 8.74 -2.53
N THR A 150 -6.21 8.11 -1.85
CA THR A 150 -5.93 6.95 -1.00
C THR A 150 -6.37 5.69 -1.74
N LEU A 151 -5.41 4.85 -2.13
CA LEU A 151 -5.66 3.51 -2.67
C LEU A 151 -6.03 2.58 -1.51
N ILE A 152 -7.06 1.77 -1.73
CA ILE A 152 -7.57 0.79 -0.80
C ILE A 152 -7.50 -0.57 -1.48
N SER A 153 -6.71 -1.48 -0.91
CA SER A 153 -6.69 -2.89 -1.28
C SER A 153 -7.89 -3.59 -0.65
N ASN A 154 -9.07 -3.42 -1.25
CA ASN A 154 -10.34 -3.88 -0.71
C ASN A 154 -10.70 -5.29 -1.18
N TYR A 155 -10.97 -6.17 -0.22
CA TYR A 155 -11.69 -7.41 -0.48
C TYR A 155 -13.19 -7.21 -0.29
N GLY A 156 -13.58 -6.68 0.88
CA GLY A 156 -14.97 -6.46 1.26
C GLY A 156 -15.72 -7.78 1.35
N LYS A 157 -16.18 -8.30 0.21
CA LYS A 157 -16.93 -9.54 0.05
C LYS A 157 -16.72 -10.12 -1.36
N GLY A 158 -16.50 -11.43 -1.46
CA GLY A 158 -16.45 -12.14 -2.74
C GLY A 158 -15.06 -12.15 -3.36
N MET A 159 -14.70 -11.11 -4.11
CA MET A 159 -13.41 -10.98 -4.79
C MET A 159 -12.77 -9.63 -4.43
N HIS A 160 -11.44 -9.58 -4.49
CA HIS A 160 -10.69 -8.33 -4.36
C HIS A 160 -11.00 -7.34 -5.50
N VAL A 161 -11.31 -6.11 -5.11
CA VAL A 161 -11.62 -4.96 -5.96
C VAL A 161 -10.92 -3.76 -5.34
N PRO A 162 -9.71 -3.41 -5.81
CA PRO A 162 -9.01 -2.24 -5.34
C PRO A 162 -9.67 -0.97 -5.87
N PHE A 163 -9.63 0.10 -5.08
CA PHE A 163 -10.17 1.39 -5.48
C PHE A 163 -9.39 2.55 -4.85
N MET A 164 -9.47 3.73 -5.45
CA MET A 164 -8.90 4.96 -4.89
C MET A 164 -10.01 5.95 -4.53
N ILE A 165 -9.89 6.60 -3.38
CA ILE A 165 -10.77 7.70 -2.95
C ILE A 165 -10.02 9.03 -2.89
N ASP A 166 -10.74 10.12 -3.15
CA ASP A 166 -10.29 11.45 -2.75
C ASP A 166 -10.64 11.77 -1.30
N HIS A 167 -10.25 12.97 -0.84
CA HIS A 167 -10.46 13.42 0.53
C HIS A 167 -11.93 13.73 0.88
N HIS A 168 -12.85 13.69 -0.09
CA HIS A 168 -14.29 13.71 0.14
C HIS A 168 -14.90 12.30 0.25
N GLY A 169 -14.10 11.25 0.01
CA GLY A 169 -14.54 9.86 0.00
C GLY A 169 -15.18 9.44 -1.32
N ASP A 170 -15.12 10.28 -2.36
CA ASP A 170 -15.58 9.89 -3.69
C ASP A 170 -14.56 8.96 -4.33
N ILE A 171 -15.05 7.87 -4.93
CA ILE A 171 -14.22 6.91 -5.66
C ILE A 171 -13.81 7.53 -7.01
N ARG A 172 -12.51 7.49 -7.30
CA ARG A 172 -11.88 8.11 -8.48
C ARG A 172 -11.24 7.08 -9.41
N TRP A 173 -11.08 5.85 -8.94
CA TRP A 173 -10.54 4.73 -9.70
C TRP A 173 -10.93 3.42 -9.01
N TYR A 174 -11.16 2.36 -9.77
CA TYR A 174 -11.27 0.99 -9.25
C TYR A 174 -11.02 -0.03 -10.36
N LEU A 175 -10.68 -1.27 -9.98
CA LEU A 175 -10.56 -2.41 -10.88
C LEU A 175 -11.62 -3.46 -10.58
N ASP A 176 -12.44 -3.78 -11.57
CA ASP A 176 -13.45 -4.85 -11.52
C ASP A 176 -13.09 -5.97 -12.51
N TYR A 177 -12.51 -7.04 -11.98
CA TYR A 177 -12.15 -8.22 -12.76
C TYR A 177 -13.25 -9.29 -12.79
N SER A 178 -14.49 -9.02 -12.33
CA SER A 178 -15.54 -10.04 -12.20
C SER A 178 -15.85 -10.77 -13.51
N GLY A 179 -15.71 -10.08 -14.65
CA GLY A 179 -15.85 -10.64 -15.99
C GLY A 179 -14.55 -11.13 -16.65
N HIS A 180 -13.39 -10.96 -15.99
CA HIS A 180 -12.09 -11.25 -16.59
C HIS A 180 -11.82 -12.76 -16.66
N PRO A 181 -11.29 -13.31 -17.77
CA PRO A 181 -11.09 -14.75 -17.92
C PRO A 181 -10.06 -15.35 -16.95
N GLU A 182 -9.12 -14.54 -16.47
CA GLU A 182 -7.98 -14.99 -15.66
C GLU A 182 -7.97 -14.42 -14.22
N LEU A 183 -8.58 -13.25 -14.01
CA LEU A 183 -8.48 -12.48 -12.77
C LEU A 183 -9.82 -12.38 -12.03
N ASN A 184 -10.85 -13.16 -12.43
CA ASN A 184 -12.17 -13.15 -11.79
C ASN A 184 -12.27 -13.87 -10.45
N ASN A 185 -11.13 -14.21 -9.84
CA ASN A 185 -11.07 -14.92 -8.56
C ASN A 185 -9.95 -14.42 -7.64
N LEU A 186 -9.56 -13.14 -7.74
CA LEU A 186 -8.53 -12.57 -6.88
C LEU A 186 -8.85 -12.78 -5.39
N PHE A 187 -7.87 -13.34 -4.68
CA PHE A 187 -7.96 -13.61 -3.25
C PHE A 187 -7.80 -12.32 -2.43
N TYR A 188 -8.09 -12.34 -1.12
CA TYR A 188 -8.19 -11.10 -0.35
C TYR A 188 -6.85 -10.41 -0.07
N ASP A 189 -5.75 -11.16 -0.08
CA ASP A 189 -4.40 -10.76 0.30
C ASP A 189 -3.48 -10.56 -0.92
N CYS A 190 -4.03 -10.07 -2.04
CA CYS A 190 -3.30 -9.87 -3.30
C CYS A 190 -2.07 -8.92 -3.22
N GLY A 191 -1.99 -8.07 -2.20
CA GLY A 191 -0.86 -7.16 -2.01
C GLY A 191 -0.64 -6.18 -3.16
N ILE A 192 -1.70 -5.47 -3.58
CA ILE A 192 -1.60 -4.52 -4.70
C ILE A 192 -0.83 -3.25 -4.31
N GLU A 193 0.17 -2.90 -5.12
CA GLU A 193 1.01 -1.72 -4.98
C GLU A 193 1.35 -1.12 -6.36
N ARG A 194 2.05 0.02 -6.39
CA ARG A 194 2.49 0.70 -7.63
C ARG A 194 3.98 0.46 -7.88
N LEU A 195 4.32 -0.03 -9.07
CA LEU A 195 5.70 -0.16 -9.55
C LEU A 195 6.33 1.20 -9.88
N GLN A 196 7.66 1.24 -9.98
CA GLN A 196 8.40 2.45 -10.36
C GLN A 196 8.03 3.01 -11.74
N ASN A 197 7.51 2.17 -12.65
CA ASN A 197 7.06 2.60 -13.98
C ASN A 197 5.63 3.15 -13.99
N GLY A 198 4.96 3.19 -12.84
CA GLY A 198 3.61 3.71 -12.67
C GLY A 198 2.48 2.68 -12.85
N ASN A 199 2.80 1.45 -13.28
CA ASN A 199 1.83 0.36 -13.34
C ASN A 199 1.52 -0.19 -11.95
N MET A 200 0.40 -0.88 -11.83
CA MET A 200 0.04 -1.60 -10.61
C MET A 200 0.55 -3.04 -10.69
N TYR A 201 0.90 -3.62 -9.54
CA TYR A 201 1.30 -5.03 -9.47
C TYR A 201 0.70 -5.69 -8.24
N PHE A 202 0.43 -6.99 -8.34
CA PHE A 202 -0.12 -7.81 -7.26
C PHE A 202 0.08 -9.29 -7.53
N GLY A 203 0.02 -10.12 -6.48
CA GLY A 203 0.02 -11.56 -6.60
C GLY A 203 -1.38 -12.17 -6.59
N ASN A 204 -1.52 -13.36 -7.17
CA ASN A 204 -2.72 -14.18 -7.05
C ASN A 204 -2.36 -15.60 -6.64
N ASN A 205 -2.86 -16.02 -5.48
CA ASN A 205 -2.68 -17.38 -4.97
C ASN A 205 -3.27 -18.42 -5.95
N ASN A 206 -4.50 -18.19 -6.41
CA ASN A 206 -5.27 -19.16 -7.20
C ASN A 206 -4.61 -19.52 -8.53
N SER A 207 -3.97 -18.55 -9.20
CA SER A 207 -3.22 -18.79 -10.43
C SER A 207 -1.73 -19.04 -10.18
N SER A 208 -1.21 -18.78 -8.98
CA SER A 208 0.22 -18.84 -8.65
C SER A 208 1.07 -17.95 -9.58
N HIS A 209 0.67 -16.68 -9.71
CA HIS A 209 1.36 -15.69 -10.54
C HIS A 209 1.46 -14.35 -9.82
N ILE A 210 2.45 -13.56 -10.24
CA ILE A 210 2.44 -12.10 -10.06
C ILE A 210 2.00 -11.47 -11.38
N TYR A 211 1.14 -10.46 -11.30
CA TYR A 211 0.67 -9.68 -12.44
C TYR A 211 1.16 -8.24 -12.34
N GLU A 212 1.47 -7.67 -13.50
CA GLU A 212 1.60 -6.24 -13.70
C GLU A 212 0.46 -5.79 -14.62
N VAL A 213 -0.27 -4.77 -14.20
CA VAL A 213 -1.39 -4.20 -14.95
C VAL A 213 -1.21 -2.70 -15.11
N ASP A 214 -1.64 -2.16 -16.25
CA ASP A 214 -1.70 -0.71 -16.42
C ASP A 214 -2.82 -0.09 -15.56
N MET A 215 -2.91 1.24 -15.54
CA MET A 215 -3.98 1.95 -14.81
C MET A 215 -5.38 1.74 -15.40
N ARG A 216 -5.52 1.11 -16.57
CA ARG A 216 -6.81 0.67 -17.14
C ARG A 216 -7.16 -0.77 -16.76
N GLY A 217 -6.29 -1.45 -16.01
CA GLY A 217 -6.45 -2.81 -15.53
C GLY A 217 -6.02 -3.89 -16.52
N GLU A 218 -5.44 -3.53 -17.66
CA GLU A 218 -4.99 -4.50 -18.66
C GLU A 218 -3.69 -5.16 -18.21
N ILE A 219 -3.59 -6.48 -18.35
CA ILE A 219 -2.37 -7.22 -18.05
C ILE A 219 -1.29 -6.83 -19.06
N VAL A 220 -0.22 -6.19 -18.58
CA VAL A 220 0.95 -5.84 -19.39
C VAL A 220 2.07 -6.87 -19.22
N ASN A 221 2.13 -7.54 -18.06
CA ASN A 221 3.08 -8.61 -17.80
C ASN A 221 2.57 -9.58 -16.74
N SER A 222 3.12 -10.79 -16.72
CA SER A 222 2.89 -11.76 -15.65
C SER A 222 4.08 -12.70 -15.46
N TRP A 223 4.30 -13.13 -14.22
CA TRP A 223 5.40 -14.01 -13.85
C TRP A 223 4.87 -15.22 -13.06
N PRO A 224 5.12 -16.45 -13.52
CA PRO A 224 4.67 -17.65 -12.83
C PRO A 224 5.51 -17.94 -11.58
N LEU A 225 4.86 -18.30 -10.49
CA LEU A 225 5.48 -18.81 -9.26
C LEU A 225 5.61 -20.34 -9.32
N SER A 226 6.42 -20.85 -10.24
CA SER A 226 6.52 -22.30 -10.48
C SER A 226 6.96 -23.07 -9.23
N GLY A 227 6.06 -23.89 -8.66
CA GLY A 227 6.30 -24.67 -7.45
C GLY A 227 5.89 -23.98 -6.14
N TYR A 228 5.36 -22.76 -6.22
CA TYR A 228 5.00 -21.94 -5.07
C TYR A 228 3.61 -21.32 -5.25
N PHE A 229 3.04 -20.84 -4.15
CA PHE A 229 1.79 -20.10 -4.10
C PHE A 229 2.05 -18.75 -3.45
N PHE A 230 1.50 -17.69 -4.05
CA PHE A 230 1.55 -16.34 -3.50
C PHE A 230 0.66 -16.22 -2.24
N HIS A 231 1.08 -15.44 -1.27
CA HIS A 231 0.22 -14.88 -0.23
C HIS A 231 0.74 -13.51 0.17
N HIS A 232 -0.15 -12.63 0.61
CA HIS A 232 0.11 -11.32 1.23
C HIS A 232 0.88 -10.25 0.42
N ASN A 233 2.14 -10.45 0.07
CA ASN A 233 3.03 -9.35 -0.33
C ASN A 233 3.99 -9.70 -1.48
N VAL A 234 4.12 -8.72 -2.37
CA VAL A 234 5.17 -8.65 -3.39
C VAL A 234 5.80 -7.27 -3.29
N GLN A 235 7.12 -7.17 -3.33
CA GLN A 235 7.86 -5.92 -3.25
C GLN A 235 8.77 -5.73 -4.47
N ASP A 236 8.69 -4.57 -5.13
CA ASP A 236 9.62 -4.16 -6.19
C ASP A 236 10.98 -3.74 -5.60
N LYS A 237 12.04 -4.45 -6.01
CA LYS A 237 13.41 -4.11 -5.60
C LYS A 237 13.98 -2.98 -6.47
N PRO A 238 15.00 -2.24 -5.99
CA PRO A 238 15.69 -1.22 -6.80
C PRO A 238 16.32 -1.73 -8.10
N ASN A 239 16.62 -3.03 -8.20
CA ASN A 239 17.14 -3.65 -9.42
C ASN A 239 16.04 -4.15 -10.38
N GLY A 240 14.76 -3.97 -10.03
CA GLY A 240 13.60 -4.41 -10.78
C GLY A 240 13.17 -5.85 -10.56
N ASN A 241 13.87 -6.62 -9.72
CA ASN A 241 13.41 -7.96 -9.30
C ASN A 241 12.29 -7.83 -8.26
N LEU A 242 11.53 -8.91 -8.07
CA LEU A 242 10.41 -8.92 -7.12
C LEU A 242 10.72 -9.85 -5.95
N LEU A 243 10.58 -9.37 -4.71
CA LEU A 243 10.52 -10.23 -3.53
C LEU A 243 9.08 -10.62 -3.26
N VAL A 244 8.84 -11.88 -2.93
CA VAL A 244 7.49 -12.42 -2.78
C VAL A 244 7.43 -13.30 -1.54
N THR A 245 6.44 -13.06 -0.67
CA THR A 245 6.06 -14.03 0.37
C THR A 245 5.33 -15.21 -0.28
N ALA A 246 5.80 -16.42 -0.02
CA ALA A 246 5.37 -17.61 -0.72
C ALA A 246 5.17 -18.83 0.19
N SER A 247 4.29 -19.73 -0.25
CA SER A 247 4.19 -21.11 0.25
C SER A 247 4.74 -22.07 -0.79
N LYS A 248 5.55 -23.06 -0.41
CA LYS A 248 6.11 -24.03 -1.35
C LYS A 248 5.24 -25.28 -1.44
N SER A 249 4.96 -25.74 -2.67
CA SER A 249 4.17 -26.95 -2.89
C SER A 249 4.86 -28.17 -2.30
N GLY A 250 4.14 -28.90 -1.43
CA GLY A 250 4.68 -30.07 -0.75
C GLY A 250 5.70 -29.76 0.35
N SER A 251 5.77 -28.51 0.82
CA SER A 251 6.54 -28.17 2.02
C SER A 251 6.03 -28.94 3.24
N LEU A 252 6.97 -29.44 4.04
CA LEU A 252 6.69 -30.22 5.23
C LEU A 252 7.43 -29.65 6.44
N HIS A 253 6.74 -29.71 7.57
CA HIS A 253 7.32 -29.59 8.89
C HIS A 253 8.07 -30.89 9.23
N ASP A 254 9.03 -30.85 10.15
CA ASP A 254 9.82 -32.02 10.57
C ASP A 254 8.98 -33.19 11.11
N ASN A 255 7.77 -32.92 11.61
CA ASN A 255 6.81 -33.95 12.03
C ASN A 255 6.06 -34.65 10.88
N GLY A 256 6.26 -34.21 9.63
CA GLY A 256 5.64 -34.76 8.42
C GLY A 256 4.31 -34.13 8.00
N ASN A 257 3.78 -33.15 8.73
CA ASN A 257 2.60 -32.37 8.31
C ASN A 257 2.99 -31.30 7.29
N GLY A 258 2.03 -30.84 6.49
CA GLY A 258 2.27 -29.76 5.53
C GLY A 258 2.54 -28.43 6.21
N THR A 259 3.32 -27.54 5.58
CA THR A 259 3.46 -26.15 6.03
C THR A 259 3.07 -25.16 4.94
N ILE A 260 2.70 -23.96 5.37
CA ILE A 260 2.39 -22.82 4.50
C ILE A 260 3.01 -21.54 5.09
N GLU A 261 3.06 -20.51 4.24
CA GLU A 261 3.43 -19.13 4.58
C GLU A 261 4.80 -18.97 5.24
N ASP A 262 5.74 -19.82 4.84
CA ASP A 262 7.05 -19.99 5.47
C ASP A 262 8.22 -19.94 4.47
N TYR A 263 8.01 -19.33 3.30
CA TYR A 263 9.07 -19.00 2.32
C TYR A 263 9.03 -17.54 1.89
N VAL A 264 10.19 -17.06 1.46
CA VAL A 264 10.33 -15.89 0.58
C VAL A 264 11.05 -16.34 -0.69
N VAL A 265 10.66 -15.80 -1.85
CA VAL A 265 11.37 -16.00 -3.11
C VAL A 265 11.70 -14.67 -3.78
N GLU A 266 12.81 -14.64 -4.52
CA GLU A 266 13.12 -13.54 -5.44
C GLU A 266 12.89 -13.98 -6.88
N LEU A 267 12.11 -13.19 -7.63
CA LEU A 267 11.86 -13.35 -9.05
C LEU A 267 12.72 -12.41 -9.88
N ASP A 268 13.41 -12.94 -10.89
CA ASP A 268 13.95 -12.15 -11.98
C ASP A 268 12.82 -11.74 -12.94
N ARG A 269 12.54 -10.44 -12.95
CA ARG A 269 11.48 -9.85 -13.74
C ARG A 269 11.75 -9.93 -15.26
N ASN A 270 12.99 -10.15 -15.67
CA ASN A 270 13.41 -10.26 -17.08
C ASN A 270 13.36 -11.69 -17.63
N GLY A 271 12.69 -12.61 -16.93
CA GLY A 271 12.40 -13.96 -17.43
C GLY A 271 13.32 -15.06 -16.89
N GLY A 272 14.16 -14.75 -15.89
CA GLY A 272 14.97 -15.77 -15.18
C GLY A 272 14.16 -16.67 -14.24
N GLY A 273 12.91 -16.33 -13.93
CA GLY A 273 12.08 -17.08 -12.99
C GLY A 273 12.50 -16.83 -11.54
N ILE A 274 12.36 -17.83 -10.67
CA ILE A 274 12.82 -17.76 -9.28
C ILE A 274 14.34 -17.92 -9.23
N ILE A 275 15.05 -16.94 -8.70
CA ILE A 275 16.52 -16.88 -8.64
C ILE A 275 17.09 -17.02 -7.23
N GLN A 276 16.28 -16.83 -6.20
CA GLN A 276 16.65 -16.99 -4.80
C GLN A 276 15.45 -17.52 -4.01
N GLU A 277 15.73 -18.37 -3.02
CA GLU A 277 14.77 -18.89 -2.05
C GLU A 277 15.30 -18.67 -0.63
N TRP A 278 14.41 -18.28 0.27
CA TRP A 278 14.61 -18.32 1.72
C TRP A 278 13.58 -19.29 2.30
N ASP A 279 14.05 -20.45 2.75
CA ASP A 279 13.25 -21.40 3.52
C ASP A 279 13.35 -21.04 4.99
N LEU A 280 12.28 -20.48 5.56
CA LEU A 280 12.34 -19.95 6.93
C LEU A 280 12.51 -21.05 7.98
N LYS A 281 12.15 -22.30 7.65
CA LYS A 281 12.34 -23.46 8.52
C LYS A 281 13.81 -23.81 8.72
N GLU A 282 14.66 -23.49 7.75
CA GLU A 282 16.11 -23.69 7.86
C GLU A 282 16.79 -22.62 8.72
N SER A 283 16.11 -21.49 8.98
CA SER A 283 16.68 -20.34 9.69
C SER A 283 16.09 -20.11 11.08
N LEU A 284 14.90 -20.63 11.34
CA LEU A 284 14.11 -20.33 12.52
C LEU A 284 13.56 -21.61 13.14
N ASP A 285 12.98 -21.47 14.34
CA ASP A 285 12.43 -22.58 15.12
C ASP A 285 10.95 -22.78 14.81
N GLU A 286 10.65 -23.74 13.91
CA GLU A 286 9.28 -24.13 13.55
C GLU A 286 8.51 -24.83 14.68
N TYR A 287 9.16 -25.17 15.79
CA TYR A 287 8.55 -25.72 17.00
C TYR A 287 8.20 -24.64 18.05
N ARG A 288 8.52 -23.37 17.81
CA ARG A 288 8.16 -22.27 18.72
C ARG A 288 6.67 -21.94 18.61
N THR A 289 5.88 -22.40 19.60
CA THR A 289 4.42 -22.30 19.60
C THR A 289 3.81 -21.29 20.57
N VAL A 290 4.65 -20.48 21.23
CA VAL A 290 4.19 -19.64 22.36
C VAL A 290 3.18 -18.55 21.96
N MET A 291 3.19 -18.08 20.71
CA MET A 291 2.17 -17.16 20.18
C MET A 291 0.93 -17.90 19.65
N ARG A 292 1.15 -19.04 19.00
CA ARG A 292 0.11 -19.89 18.40
C ARG A 292 0.62 -21.33 18.28
N ASP A 293 -0.11 -22.29 18.83
CA ASP A 293 0.21 -23.72 18.73
C ASP A 293 -0.67 -24.37 17.67
N GLU A 294 -0.03 -24.80 16.58
CA GLU A 294 -0.68 -25.46 15.44
C GLU A 294 0.00 -26.77 15.05
N LEU A 295 0.90 -27.30 15.90
CA LEU A 295 1.71 -28.47 15.54
C LEU A 295 0.89 -29.74 15.27
N ASN A 296 -0.37 -29.77 15.73
CA ASN A 296 -1.30 -30.87 15.51
C ASN A 296 -2.21 -30.69 14.28
N GLU A 297 -2.15 -29.55 13.61
CA GLU A 297 -2.94 -29.29 12.41
C GLU A 297 -2.38 -30.04 11.20
N SER A 298 -3.25 -30.41 10.25
CA SER A 298 -2.84 -31.10 9.02
C SER A 298 -1.94 -30.23 8.12
N THR A 299 -2.12 -28.92 8.21
CA THR A 299 -1.28 -27.90 7.60
C THR A 299 -0.93 -26.88 8.67
N ILE A 300 0.36 -26.66 8.91
CA ILE A 300 0.89 -25.83 9.98
C ILE A 300 1.27 -24.46 9.41
N ASP A 301 0.77 -23.39 10.02
CA ASP A 301 1.00 -21.99 9.67
C ASP A 301 1.82 -21.30 10.78
N TRP A 302 3.01 -21.86 11.03
CA TRP A 302 3.82 -21.55 12.22
C TRP A 302 4.47 -20.16 12.19
N PHE A 303 4.82 -19.66 11.00
CA PHE A 303 5.46 -18.34 10.81
C PHE A 303 4.47 -17.28 10.34
N HIS A 304 3.56 -17.64 9.43
CA HIS A 304 2.58 -16.75 8.82
C HIS A 304 3.25 -15.48 8.25
N GLY A 305 4.10 -15.66 7.25
CA GLY A 305 4.82 -14.58 6.59
C GLY A 305 3.85 -13.64 5.87
N ASN A 306 3.80 -12.37 6.25
CA ASN A 306 2.81 -11.43 5.72
C ASN A 306 3.40 -10.19 5.04
N ALA A 307 4.73 -10.05 5.08
CA ALA A 307 5.46 -9.00 4.38
C ALA A 307 6.94 -9.35 4.27
N VAL A 308 7.58 -8.86 3.22
CA VAL A 308 9.02 -8.86 3.05
C VAL A 308 9.50 -7.51 2.51
N ILE A 309 10.55 -6.96 3.12
CA ILE A 309 11.22 -5.77 2.61
C ILE A 309 12.71 -5.99 2.38
N TYR A 310 13.26 -5.35 1.34
CA TYR A 310 14.68 -5.38 1.00
C TYR A 310 15.44 -4.24 1.67
N ASP A 311 16.54 -4.57 2.35
CA ASP A 311 17.49 -3.59 2.86
C ASP A 311 18.69 -3.48 1.90
N ALA A 312 18.73 -2.37 1.16
CA ALA A 312 19.78 -2.12 0.18
C ALA A 312 21.14 -1.75 0.82
N ARG A 313 21.18 -1.42 2.12
CA ARG A 313 22.40 -0.96 2.80
C ARG A 313 23.41 -2.08 2.96
N ASP A 314 22.94 -3.30 3.14
CA ASP A 314 23.76 -4.49 3.39
C ASP A 314 23.33 -5.72 2.58
N ASN A 315 22.39 -5.56 1.64
CA ASN A 315 21.86 -6.62 0.77
C ASN A 315 21.28 -7.79 1.60
N THR A 316 20.22 -7.48 2.32
CA THR A 316 19.47 -8.42 3.16
C THR A 316 17.97 -8.24 2.97
N ILE A 317 17.17 -9.12 3.58
CA ILE A 317 15.72 -8.98 3.64
C ILE A 317 15.26 -8.93 5.10
N ILE A 318 14.14 -8.27 5.34
CA ILE A 318 13.44 -8.26 6.61
C ILE A 318 12.05 -8.85 6.37
N VAL A 319 11.70 -9.89 7.12
CA VAL A 319 10.46 -10.65 6.94
C VAL A 319 9.61 -10.53 8.19
N SER A 320 8.34 -10.17 8.01
CA SER A 320 7.36 -10.14 9.10
C SER A 320 6.65 -11.48 9.19
N GLY A 321 6.89 -12.20 10.30
CA GLY A 321 6.12 -13.39 10.67
C GLY A 321 5.08 -13.01 11.71
N ARG A 322 3.79 -13.10 11.35
CA ARG A 322 2.68 -12.73 12.23
C ARG A 322 2.71 -13.51 13.54
N THR A 323 3.20 -14.74 13.55
CA THR A 323 3.18 -15.60 14.75
C THR A 323 4.56 -15.82 15.38
N GLN A 324 5.59 -15.07 14.97
CA GLN A 324 6.94 -15.20 15.52
C GLN A 324 7.57 -13.85 15.91
N GLY A 325 7.55 -12.88 15.00
CA GLY A 325 8.21 -11.58 15.14
C GLY A 325 8.74 -11.07 13.80
N LEU A 326 9.56 -10.02 13.83
CA LEU A 326 10.23 -9.48 12.65
C LEU A 326 11.67 -10.01 12.60
N VAL A 327 12.10 -10.54 11.46
CA VAL A 327 13.39 -11.23 11.33
C VAL A 327 14.17 -10.66 10.15
N LYS A 328 15.46 -10.38 10.34
CA LYS A 328 16.37 -10.01 9.24
C LYS A 328 17.25 -11.18 8.83
N LEU A 329 17.33 -11.43 7.53
CA LEU A 329 18.06 -12.55 6.91
C LEU A 329 19.01 -12.05 5.82
N ASP A 330 20.21 -12.64 5.70
CA ASP A 330 21.02 -12.47 4.50
C ASP A 330 20.62 -13.39 3.34
N TYR A 331 21.27 -13.23 2.19
CA TYR A 331 20.99 -14.03 0.98
C TYR A 331 21.39 -15.50 1.09
N ASN A 332 22.15 -15.87 2.11
CA ASN A 332 22.45 -17.27 2.41
C ASN A 332 21.46 -17.84 3.43
N ASN A 333 20.36 -17.12 3.72
CA ASN A 333 19.34 -17.51 4.68
C ASN A 333 19.87 -17.59 6.12
N ASN A 334 20.86 -16.76 6.50
CA ASN A 334 21.30 -16.67 7.90
C ASN A 334 20.59 -15.53 8.62
N VAL A 335 20.15 -15.79 9.85
CA VAL A 335 19.59 -14.78 10.76
C VAL A 335 20.65 -13.74 11.12
N LYS A 336 20.27 -12.46 11.01
CA LYS A 336 21.05 -11.31 11.50
C LYS A 336 20.54 -10.87 12.86
N TRP A 337 19.23 -10.66 12.95
CA TRP A 337 18.56 -10.31 14.20
C TRP A 337 17.09 -10.71 14.18
N ILE A 338 16.53 -10.80 15.38
CA ILE A 338 15.11 -11.08 15.64
C ILE A 338 14.57 -9.98 16.56
N LEU A 339 13.50 -9.34 16.12
CA LEU A 339 12.71 -8.37 16.86
C LEU A 339 11.39 -9.04 17.30
N GLY A 340 11.33 -9.41 18.58
CA GLY A 340 10.15 -9.99 19.22
C GLY A 340 10.43 -10.40 20.68
N PRO A 341 9.41 -10.78 21.45
CA PRO A 341 9.57 -11.23 22.84
C PRO A 341 10.55 -12.40 22.94
N HIS A 342 11.41 -12.41 23.96
CA HIS A 342 12.50 -13.38 24.17
C HIS A 342 12.00 -14.76 24.61
N LYS A 343 10.72 -14.87 24.95
CA LYS A 343 10.12 -16.11 25.45
C LYS A 343 10.21 -17.24 24.41
N ALA A 344 10.73 -18.38 24.88
CA ALA A 344 10.67 -19.69 24.22
C ALA A 344 11.31 -19.76 22.81
N TRP A 345 12.35 -18.99 22.53
CA TRP A 345 13.19 -19.24 21.35
C TRP A 345 14.09 -20.45 21.57
N GLY A 346 14.02 -21.41 20.65
CA GLY A 346 14.86 -22.60 20.64
C GLY A 346 15.96 -22.52 19.59
N THR A 347 16.08 -23.57 18.79
CA THR A 347 17.12 -23.72 17.76
C THR A 347 16.51 -23.84 16.37
N ASP A 348 17.24 -23.39 15.35
CA ASP A 348 16.93 -23.73 13.96
C ASP A 348 17.20 -25.23 13.66
N ARG A 349 16.91 -25.67 12.43
CA ARG A 349 17.17 -27.04 11.95
C ARG A 349 18.66 -27.43 11.96
N ALA A 350 19.56 -26.46 11.89
CA ALA A 350 21.00 -26.69 11.98
C ALA A 350 21.49 -26.79 13.44
N GLY A 351 20.62 -26.57 14.42
CA GLY A 351 20.92 -26.63 15.85
C GLY A 351 21.57 -25.35 16.38
N ASN A 352 21.51 -24.23 15.66
CA ASN A 352 22.00 -22.94 16.15
C ASN A 352 21.00 -22.37 17.16
N ASP A 353 21.49 -21.92 18.31
CA ASP A 353 20.68 -21.26 19.33
C ASP A 353 20.20 -19.89 18.85
N LEU A 354 18.89 -19.71 18.68
CA LEU A 354 18.33 -18.46 18.16
C LEU A 354 18.34 -17.32 19.18
N ASN A 355 18.54 -17.62 20.46
CA ASN A 355 18.61 -16.59 21.50
C ASN A 355 19.76 -15.60 21.28
N GLN A 356 20.81 -16.00 20.55
CA GLN A 356 21.93 -15.12 20.21
C GLN A 356 21.57 -14.00 19.23
N TYR A 357 20.43 -14.12 18.53
CA TYR A 357 19.97 -13.14 17.54
C TYR A 357 18.89 -12.20 18.06
N LEU A 358 18.43 -12.37 19.31
CA LEU A 358 17.39 -11.53 19.90
C LEU A 358 17.92 -10.14 20.20
N LEU A 359 17.22 -9.10 19.71
CA LEU A 359 17.55 -7.72 20.02
C LEU A 359 17.24 -7.41 21.49
N THR A 360 18.15 -6.70 22.16
CA THR A 360 17.94 -6.20 23.53
C THR A 360 17.24 -4.85 23.50
N PRO A 361 16.09 -4.67 24.16
CA PRO A 361 15.40 -3.38 24.17
C PRO A 361 16.13 -2.34 25.03
N LEU A 362 16.04 -1.08 24.60
CA LEU A 362 16.57 0.09 25.30
C LEU A 362 15.43 0.99 25.80
N ASP A 363 15.64 1.62 26.95
CA ASP A 363 14.78 2.71 27.44
C ASP A 363 15.00 4.00 26.64
N ALA A 364 14.23 5.05 26.94
CA ALA A 364 14.34 6.33 26.22
C ALA A 364 15.71 7.04 26.41
N SER A 365 16.47 6.66 27.45
CA SER A 365 17.82 7.18 27.72
C SER A 365 18.93 6.32 27.10
N GLY A 366 18.58 5.24 26.41
CA GLY A 366 19.53 4.31 25.79
C GLY A 366 20.10 3.27 26.75
N ASN A 367 19.55 3.10 27.95
CA ASN A 367 19.96 2.03 28.86
C ASN A 367 19.28 0.72 28.47
N ARG A 368 20.01 -0.40 28.60
CA ARG A 368 19.44 -1.73 28.37
C ARG A 368 18.34 -2.03 29.39
N ILE A 369 17.18 -2.44 28.89
CA ILE A 369 16.12 -3.00 29.72
C ILE A 369 16.45 -4.47 29.96
N THR A 370 16.59 -4.85 31.24
CA THR A 370 17.01 -6.20 31.65
C THR A 370 15.96 -6.94 32.48
N ASP A 371 14.78 -6.36 32.67
CA ASP A 371 13.68 -7.02 33.38
C ASP A 371 13.16 -8.18 32.53
N VAL A 372 13.27 -9.40 33.05
CA VAL A 372 12.87 -10.61 32.34
C VAL A 372 11.39 -10.61 31.99
N GLU A 373 10.53 -9.98 32.79
CA GLU A 373 9.10 -9.90 32.49
C GLU A 373 8.83 -9.01 31.27
N VAL A 374 9.67 -8.00 31.04
CA VAL A 374 9.64 -7.18 29.82
C VAL A 374 10.24 -7.95 28.64
N LEU A 375 11.40 -8.59 28.84
CA LEU A 375 12.08 -9.35 27.78
C LEU A 375 11.19 -10.48 27.25
N ASP A 376 10.56 -11.25 28.15
CA ASP A 376 9.61 -12.30 27.80
C ASP A 376 8.24 -11.77 27.35
N GLY A 377 8.04 -10.46 27.34
CA GLY A 377 6.81 -9.81 26.90
C GLY A 377 5.61 -10.12 27.78
N ASN A 378 5.81 -10.43 29.07
CA ASN A 378 4.69 -10.60 30.03
C ASN A 378 4.14 -9.25 30.49
N ILE A 379 4.95 -8.20 30.46
CA ILE A 379 4.57 -6.81 30.75
C ILE A 379 5.29 -5.84 29.80
N PRO A 380 4.76 -4.63 29.55
CA PRO A 380 5.50 -3.59 28.83
C PRO A 380 6.46 -2.84 29.77
N HIS A 381 7.44 -2.16 29.19
CA HIS A 381 8.21 -1.11 29.85
C HIS A 381 7.58 0.26 29.54
N ALA A 382 7.79 1.26 30.39
CA ALA A 382 7.23 2.61 30.16
C ALA A 382 7.66 3.24 28.83
N ASP A 383 8.87 2.91 28.37
CA ASP A 383 9.46 3.43 27.14
C ASP A 383 9.53 2.40 26.00
N PHE A 384 9.10 1.16 26.23
CA PHE A 384 9.27 0.09 25.24
C PHE A 384 8.20 -0.99 25.35
N GLU A 385 7.67 -1.39 24.20
CA GLU A 385 6.74 -2.50 24.08
C GLU A 385 7.04 -3.29 22.80
N TRP A 386 7.00 -4.62 22.88
CA TRP A 386 7.16 -5.48 21.70
C TRP A 386 5.99 -5.32 20.72
N ASN A 387 6.24 -5.60 19.45
CA ASN A 387 5.20 -5.78 18.44
C ASN A 387 4.55 -7.16 18.58
N TRP A 388 3.24 -7.25 18.33
CA TRP A 388 2.45 -8.47 18.44
C TRP A 388 1.61 -8.65 17.18
N PHE A 389 1.79 -9.79 16.51
CA PHE A 389 1.01 -10.14 15.32
C PHE A 389 1.06 -9.09 14.21
N GLN A 390 2.25 -8.47 14.06
CA GLN A 390 2.48 -7.30 13.23
C GLN A 390 2.35 -7.55 11.73
N HIS A 391 2.15 -6.47 10.99
CA HIS A 391 2.11 -6.39 9.53
C HIS A 391 2.92 -5.18 9.06
N ALA A 392 3.09 -5.08 7.73
CA ALA A 392 3.53 -3.86 7.06
C ALA A 392 4.81 -3.21 7.62
N PRO A 393 5.93 -3.93 7.77
CA PRO A 393 7.19 -3.26 8.06
C PRO A 393 7.62 -2.42 6.86
N GLU A 394 8.15 -1.22 7.13
CA GLU A 394 8.72 -0.31 6.15
C GLU A 394 10.08 0.19 6.66
N LEU A 395 11.08 0.25 5.78
CA LEU A 395 12.35 0.91 6.06
C LEU A 395 12.21 2.41 5.79
N MET A 396 12.28 3.20 6.85
CA MET A 396 12.22 4.66 6.77
C MET A 396 13.52 5.24 6.20
N PRO A 397 13.51 6.46 5.62
CA PRO A 397 14.72 7.09 5.06
C PRO A 397 15.87 7.30 6.06
N ASN A 398 15.58 7.39 7.36
CA ASN A 398 16.58 7.48 8.43
C ASN A 398 17.21 6.11 8.78
N GLY A 399 16.71 5.03 8.18
CA GLY A 399 17.15 3.66 8.41
C GLY A 399 16.46 2.93 9.56
N HIS A 400 15.50 3.58 10.23
CA HIS A 400 14.62 2.96 11.22
C HIS A 400 13.56 2.09 10.52
N ILE A 401 12.86 1.28 11.31
CA ILE A 401 11.75 0.46 10.83
C ILE A 401 10.47 0.96 11.49
N ILE A 402 9.46 1.29 10.68
CA ILE A 402 8.08 1.46 11.15
C ILE A 402 7.28 0.20 10.78
N LEU A 403 6.34 -0.19 11.63
CA LEU A 403 5.45 -1.34 11.37
C LEU A 403 4.08 -1.15 12.02
N PHE A 404 3.10 -1.90 11.53
CA PHE A 404 1.77 -1.97 12.12
C PHE A 404 1.73 -3.11 13.15
N ASP A 405 1.72 -2.76 14.44
CA ASP A 405 1.53 -3.70 15.53
C ASP A 405 0.03 -3.90 15.77
N ASN A 406 -0.51 -5.03 15.31
CA ASN A 406 -1.91 -5.38 15.45
C ASN A 406 -2.34 -5.51 16.92
N GLY A 407 -1.46 -6.04 17.78
CA GLY A 407 -1.77 -6.25 19.19
C GLY A 407 -2.63 -7.46 19.48
N ASP A 408 -2.83 -8.38 18.51
CA ASP A 408 -3.52 -9.63 18.79
C ASP A 408 -2.73 -10.43 19.84
N ARG A 409 -3.44 -11.00 20.83
CA ARG A 409 -2.85 -11.73 21.96
C ARG A 409 -1.68 -11.04 22.69
N ARG A 410 -1.63 -9.71 22.65
CA ARG A 410 -0.60 -8.89 23.31
C ARG A 410 -0.38 -9.34 24.76
N GLU A 411 0.87 -9.44 25.16
CA GLU A 411 1.30 -9.90 26.50
C GLU A 411 0.71 -11.27 26.88
N TRP A 412 0.66 -12.20 25.92
CA TRP A 412 0.11 -13.55 26.10
C TRP A 412 -1.35 -13.52 26.57
N ASP A 413 -2.16 -12.69 25.90
CA ASP A 413 -3.58 -12.42 26.20
C ASP A 413 -3.85 -11.63 27.51
N ASN A 414 -2.80 -11.11 28.17
CA ASN A 414 -2.97 -10.29 29.38
C ASN A 414 -2.99 -8.78 29.12
N GLY A 415 -2.60 -8.36 27.91
CA GLY A 415 -2.50 -6.96 27.52
C GLY A 415 -3.83 -6.34 27.07
N GLY A 416 -3.80 -5.01 26.88
CA GLY A 416 -4.94 -4.27 26.35
C GLY A 416 -5.17 -4.49 24.85
N LYS A 417 -6.41 -4.30 24.40
CA LYS A 417 -6.78 -4.34 22.97
C LYS A 417 -6.58 -2.99 22.31
N TYR A 418 -5.49 -2.85 21.56
CA TYR A 418 -5.22 -1.73 20.68
C TYR A 418 -4.19 -2.16 19.63
N SER A 419 -4.27 -1.51 18.47
CA SER A 419 -3.24 -1.57 17.44
C SER A 419 -2.47 -0.26 17.42
N ARG A 420 -1.24 -0.27 16.91
CA ARG A 420 -0.41 0.92 16.80
C ARG A 420 0.50 0.88 15.58
N ALA A 421 0.74 2.04 15.00
CA ALA A 421 1.96 2.27 14.24
C ALA A 421 3.10 2.45 15.26
N VAL A 422 4.23 1.80 15.05
CA VAL A 422 5.39 1.89 15.96
C VAL A 422 6.68 1.91 15.16
N GLU A 423 7.58 2.82 15.54
CA GLU A 423 8.91 2.98 14.96
C GLU A 423 9.99 2.48 15.90
N PHE A 424 10.92 1.70 15.35
CA PHE A 424 12.07 1.15 16.04
C PHE A 424 13.38 1.59 15.36
N ASN A 425 14.32 2.05 16.18
CA ASN A 425 15.72 2.18 15.80
C ASN A 425 16.47 0.90 16.21
N ILE A 426 17.18 0.27 15.27
CA ILE A 426 17.93 -0.96 15.50
C ILE A 426 19.42 -0.68 15.31
N ASP A 427 20.22 -1.00 16.32
CA ASP A 427 21.67 -1.07 16.22
C ASP A 427 22.08 -2.54 16.05
N GLU A 428 22.46 -2.88 14.81
CA GLU A 428 22.79 -4.26 14.43
C GLU A 428 24.16 -4.70 14.95
N GLU A 429 25.06 -3.78 15.27
CA GLU A 429 26.36 -4.12 15.87
C GLU A 429 26.20 -4.37 17.38
N ALA A 430 25.43 -3.52 18.06
CA ALA A 430 25.17 -3.66 19.50
C ALA A 430 24.10 -4.69 19.85
N MET A 431 23.36 -5.19 18.85
CA MET A 431 22.18 -6.05 18.98
C MET A 431 21.13 -5.45 19.91
N THR A 432 20.77 -4.19 19.66
CA THR A 432 19.79 -3.46 20.47
C THR A 432 18.69 -2.83 19.64
N VAL A 433 17.52 -2.65 20.26
CA VAL A 433 16.37 -1.97 19.67
C VAL A 433 15.84 -0.89 20.61
N GLN A 434 15.51 0.27 20.07
CA GLN A 434 14.87 1.35 20.80
C GLN A 434 13.56 1.73 20.13
N GLN A 435 12.47 1.79 20.89
CA GLN A 435 11.21 2.34 20.39
C GLN A 435 11.32 3.86 20.36
N ILE A 436 11.10 4.46 19.18
CA ILE A 436 11.29 5.90 18.95
C ILE A 436 9.96 6.64 19.00
N TRP A 437 8.94 6.04 18.40
CA TRP A 437 7.65 6.68 18.20
C TRP A 437 6.54 5.65 18.17
N SER A 438 5.32 6.04 18.57
CA SER A 438 4.13 5.22 18.34
C SER A 438 2.85 6.06 18.32
N TYR A 439 1.84 5.56 17.60
CA TYR A 439 0.49 6.11 17.56
C TYR A 439 -0.55 4.99 17.50
N GLY A 440 -1.69 5.16 18.19
CA GLY A 440 -2.82 4.23 18.14
C GLY A 440 -3.24 3.63 19.48
N GLN A 441 -2.31 3.50 20.44
CA GLN A 441 -2.61 2.94 21.77
C GLN A 441 -3.78 3.65 22.47
N ASN A 442 -3.79 4.99 22.45
CA ASN A 442 -4.85 5.80 23.06
C ASN A 442 -6.18 5.79 22.30
N ARG A 443 -6.22 5.28 21.06
CA ARG A 443 -7.46 5.06 20.30
C ARG A 443 -8.17 3.77 20.76
N GLY A 444 -7.46 2.86 21.42
CA GLY A 444 -8.02 1.66 22.04
C GLY A 444 -8.73 0.75 21.03
N THR A 445 -9.88 0.22 21.42
CA THR A 445 -10.67 -0.71 20.58
C THR A 445 -11.25 -0.06 19.34
N GLU A 446 -11.35 1.28 19.28
CA GLU A 446 -11.89 1.99 18.12
C GLU A 446 -11.11 1.68 16.85
N THR A 447 -9.79 1.52 16.97
CA THR A 447 -8.87 1.23 15.85
C THR A 447 -8.14 -0.10 16.03
N PHE A 448 -8.63 -0.98 16.91
CA PHE A 448 -8.02 -2.29 17.13
C PHE A 448 -8.34 -3.22 15.97
N SER A 449 -7.32 -3.55 15.18
CA SER A 449 -7.39 -4.52 14.12
C SER A 449 -6.43 -5.69 14.39
N PHE A 450 -7.01 -6.87 14.58
CA PHE A 450 -6.29 -8.07 15.01
C PHE A 450 -5.61 -8.84 13.84
N ILE A 451 -5.88 -8.47 12.58
CA ILE A 451 -5.30 -9.04 11.36
C ILE A 451 -5.15 -7.97 10.28
N VAL A 452 -4.36 -8.27 9.23
CA VAL A 452 -4.10 -7.38 8.07
C VAL A 452 -3.64 -5.99 8.54
N SER A 453 -3.92 -4.93 7.76
CA SER A 453 -3.63 -3.52 8.06
C SER A 453 -2.31 -3.06 7.46
N ASP A 454 -2.14 -1.74 7.48
CA ASP A 454 -0.99 -1.06 6.89
C ASP A 454 -0.46 0.06 7.75
N VAL A 455 0.83 0.34 7.58
CA VAL A 455 1.43 1.60 7.98
C VAL A 455 2.40 2.06 6.92
N ASP A 456 2.34 3.35 6.59
CA ASP A 456 3.31 4.00 5.71
C ASP A 456 3.81 5.29 6.33
N TYR A 457 5.10 5.54 6.22
CA TYR A 457 5.68 6.85 6.48
C TYR A 457 5.67 7.67 5.18
N LEU A 458 5.12 8.89 5.25
CA LEU A 458 5.07 9.83 4.13
C LEU A 458 6.19 10.86 4.30
N PRO A 459 7.39 10.64 3.70
CA PRO A 459 8.59 11.40 4.03
C PRO A 459 8.56 12.84 3.54
N LYS A 460 7.78 13.14 2.49
CA LYS A 460 7.70 14.50 1.93
C LYS A 460 6.96 15.44 2.87
N GLU A 461 5.94 14.94 3.56
CA GLU A 461 5.13 15.70 4.49
C GLU A 461 5.52 15.47 5.97
N ASN A 462 6.34 14.46 6.27
CA ASN A 462 6.63 13.99 7.64
C ASN A 462 5.37 13.52 8.37
N HIS A 463 4.57 12.67 7.70
CA HIS A 463 3.34 12.10 8.26
C HIS A 463 3.42 10.58 8.35
N VAL A 464 2.48 9.99 9.09
CA VAL A 464 2.27 8.53 9.13
C VAL A 464 0.84 8.23 8.71
N LEU A 465 0.68 7.31 7.77
CA LEU A 465 -0.58 6.69 7.43
C LEU A 465 -0.76 5.44 8.29
N PHE A 466 -1.72 5.45 9.20
CA PHE A 466 -2.08 4.32 10.07
C PHE A 466 -3.42 3.74 9.60
N ALA A 467 -3.41 2.51 9.07
CA ALA A 467 -4.55 1.94 8.35
C ALA A 467 -5.03 0.60 8.94
N PRO A 468 -5.75 0.58 10.08
CA PRO A 468 -6.35 -0.63 10.63
C PRO A 468 -7.40 -1.22 9.69
N GLY A 469 -7.23 -2.48 9.27
CA GLY A 469 -7.96 -3.04 8.13
C GLY A 469 -9.17 -3.94 8.44
N CYS A 470 -9.24 -4.47 9.66
CA CYS A 470 -10.29 -5.36 10.12
C CYS A 470 -10.60 -5.16 11.62
N ILE A 471 -11.55 -4.28 11.90
CA ILE A 471 -12.07 -3.92 13.23
C ILE A 471 -13.46 -4.56 13.37
N ARG A 472 -13.63 -5.42 14.39
CA ARG A 472 -14.87 -6.20 14.61
C ARG A 472 -15.83 -5.58 15.61
N ASP A 473 -15.29 -4.86 16.60
CA ASP A 473 -16.05 -4.48 17.80
C ASP A 473 -16.95 -3.24 17.58
N ASN A 474 -16.76 -2.52 16.46
CA ASN A 474 -17.49 -1.28 16.15
C ASN A 474 -18.77 -1.50 15.33
N THR A 475 -18.96 -2.71 14.80
CA THR A 475 -19.98 -3.03 13.79
C THR A 475 -20.90 -4.14 14.27
N SER A 476 -22.01 -4.33 13.56
CA SER A 476 -22.97 -5.41 13.83
C SER A 476 -23.31 -6.17 12.55
N GLN A 477 -24.05 -7.28 12.67
CA GLN A 477 -24.59 -8.04 11.54
C GLN A 477 -23.54 -8.65 10.59
N GLY A 478 -22.38 -9.06 11.12
CA GLY A 478 -21.35 -9.71 10.31
C GLY A 478 -20.70 -8.76 9.29
N ARG A 479 -20.53 -7.50 9.68
CA ARG A 479 -19.77 -6.48 8.96
C ARG A 479 -18.50 -6.21 9.75
N ASN A 480 -17.42 -5.85 9.08
CA ASN A 480 -16.19 -5.36 9.71
C ASN A 480 -15.91 -3.93 9.26
N GLU A 481 -15.10 -3.23 10.03
CA GLU A 481 -14.68 -1.87 9.76
C GLU A 481 -13.19 -1.81 9.42
N GLY A 482 -12.79 -0.88 8.56
CA GLY A 482 -11.42 -0.45 8.40
C GLY A 482 -11.34 1.06 8.52
N ARG A 483 -10.15 1.58 8.79
CA ARG A 483 -9.86 3.01 8.72
C ARG A 483 -8.56 3.27 8.01
N VAL A 484 -8.45 4.48 7.46
CA VAL A 484 -7.18 5.07 7.04
C VAL A 484 -7.07 6.41 7.77
N ILE A 485 -6.03 6.55 8.58
CA ILE A 485 -5.80 7.70 9.44
C ILE A 485 -4.43 8.28 9.12
N GLU A 486 -4.38 9.50 8.63
CA GLU A 486 -3.13 10.22 8.44
C GLU A 486 -2.87 11.13 9.64
N VAL A 487 -1.69 11.02 10.22
CA VAL A 487 -1.25 11.86 11.33
C VAL A 487 0.04 12.58 11.00
N ASP A 488 0.14 13.84 11.45
CA ASP A 488 1.43 14.53 11.52
C ASP A 488 2.35 13.78 12.49
N TYR A 489 3.58 13.47 12.08
CA TYR A 489 4.48 12.63 12.87
C TYR A 489 4.85 13.27 14.21
N ASP A 490 5.18 14.56 14.21
CA ASP A 490 5.69 15.27 15.38
C ASP A 490 4.61 15.53 16.43
N THR A 491 3.41 15.90 15.98
CA THR A 491 2.30 16.33 16.84
C THR A 491 1.26 15.26 17.08
N GLN A 492 1.27 14.19 16.28
CA GLN A 492 0.24 13.15 16.24
C GLN A 492 -1.18 13.67 15.95
N GLN A 493 -1.29 14.88 15.38
CA GLN A 493 -2.56 15.44 14.99
C GLN A 493 -3.13 14.68 13.81
N VAL A 494 -4.41 14.28 13.90
CA VAL A 494 -5.14 13.66 12.78
C VAL A 494 -5.40 14.71 11.68
N LEU A 495 -4.83 14.48 10.50
CA LEU A 495 -4.97 15.32 9.31
C LEU A 495 -6.05 14.81 8.37
N PHE A 496 -6.19 13.48 8.27
CA PHE A 496 -7.21 12.81 7.49
C PHE A 496 -7.68 11.55 8.22
N GLU A 497 -8.97 11.26 8.18
CA GLU A 497 -9.52 10.01 8.70
C GLU A 497 -10.74 9.58 7.89
N ALA A 498 -10.63 8.43 7.24
CA ALA A 498 -11.71 7.76 6.52
C ALA A 498 -12.09 6.44 7.21
N GLN A 499 -13.38 6.17 7.28
CA GLN A 499 -13.97 4.95 7.80
C GLN A 499 -14.59 4.14 6.64
N PHE A 500 -14.35 2.83 6.64
CA PHE A 500 -14.83 1.88 5.65
C PHE A 500 -15.61 0.79 6.37
N ILE A 501 -16.89 0.59 6.05
CA ILE A 501 -17.68 -0.49 6.65
C ILE A 501 -18.06 -1.50 5.57
N THR A 502 -17.61 -2.74 5.69
CA THR A 502 -17.87 -3.78 4.68
C THR A 502 -19.37 -3.99 4.45
N PRO A 503 -19.77 -4.51 3.29
CA PRO A 503 -21.11 -5.04 3.09
C PRO A 503 -21.44 -6.16 4.10
N PRO A 504 -22.73 -6.50 4.30
CA PRO A 504 -23.13 -7.65 5.11
C PRO A 504 -22.50 -8.97 4.65
N GLY A 505 -21.85 -9.66 5.59
CA GLY A 505 -21.08 -10.88 5.34
C GLY A 505 -19.68 -10.63 4.79
N GLY A 506 -19.21 -9.38 4.82
CA GLY A 506 -17.85 -9.02 4.44
C GLY A 506 -16.80 -9.43 5.47
N PHE A 507 -15.58 -9.70 5.02
CA PHE A 507 -14.50 -10.23 5.86
C PHE A 507 -13.43 -9.20 6.22
N VAL A 508 -12.76 -8.59 5.25
CA VAL A 508 -11.72 -7.58 5.47
C VAL A 508 -12.15 -6.30 4.77
N ALA A 509 -12.11 -5.16 5.47
CA ALA A 509 -12.45 -3.87 4.88
C ALA A 509 -11.34 -3.35 3.97
N LEU A 510 -10.09 -3.47 4.42
CA LEU A 510 -8.91 -3.21 3.61
C LEU A 510 -7.77 -4.12 4.06
N HIS A 511 -7.08 -4.73 3.11
CA HIS A 511 -5.88 -5.51 3.36
C HIS A 511 -4.67 -4.59 3.58
N ARG A 512 -4.57 -3.55 2.74
CA ARG A 512 -3.52 -2.53 2.64
C ARG A 512 -4.11 -1.21 2.17
N ALA A 513 -3.44 -0.09 2.41
CA ALA A 513 -3.87 1.23 1.95
C ALA A 513 -2.70 2.18 1.77
N GLU A 514 -2.68 2.92 0.67
CA GLU A 514 -1.54 3.74 0.23
C GLU A 514 -1.99 5.17 -0.08
N ARG A 515 -1.17 6.18 0.24
CA ARG A 515 -1.38 7.56 -0.22
C ARG A 515 -0.54 7.82 -1.46
N MET A 516 -1.19 8.09 -2.59
CA MET A 516 -0.49 8.22 -3.87
C MET A 516 -1.18 9.15 -4.86
N THR A 517 -0.41 9.71 -5.78
CA THR A 517 -0.94 10.35 -6.98
C THR A 517 -1.52 9.30 -7.93
N ILE A 518 -2.61 9.63 -8.63
CA ILE A 518 -3.22 8.70 -9.61
C ILE A 518 -2.37 8.55 -10.88
N TYR A 519 -1.64 9.60 -11.23
CA TYR A 519 -0.60 9.55 -12.26
C TYR A 519 0.75 9.39 -11.60
N ALA A 520 1.60 8.51 -12.14
CA ALA A 520 2.98 8.42 -11.70
C ALA A 520 3.77 9.66 -12.14
N ASP A 521 4.72 10.07 -11.30
CA ASP A 521 5.61 11.22 -11.51
C ASP A 521 6.80 10.90 -12.41
#